data_AF-A0ABD5XSU6-F1
#
_entry.id   AF-A0ABD5XSU6-F1
#
_cell.length_a   1.000
_cell.length_b   1.000
_cell.length_c   1.000
_cell.angle_alpha   90.00
_cell.angle_beta   90.00
_cell.angle_gamma   90.00
#
_symmetry.space_group_name_H-M   'P 1'
#
loop_
_entity.id
_entity.type
_entity.pdbx_description
1 polymer ?
#
loop_
_entity_poly.entity_id
_entity_poly.type
_entity_poly.pdbx_seq_one_letter_code
_entity_poly.pdbx_strand_id
1 'polypeptide(L)'
;MCGADRRRSGRPRGREVDERDLRTLVAVAEVVYPSGVEGGRVRPHVHRGRLDADEEYAAGVAEAIAGLDDYARSVFGDRYAALDAADRLEALDVLSVGVVDPDPEGTRAQRVRHYVVNELLYAFYTSPTGASLAGLENPPGYPGGTRSYREGPDA
;
A
#
# COMPACT_ATOMS: atom_id res chain seq x y z
N MET A 1 -36.78 14.90 31.09
CA MET A 1 -35.91 13.74 30.86
C MET A 1 -36.31 13.11 29.53
N CYS A 2 -35.56 13.37 28.46
CA CYS A 2 -34.54 12.47 27.89
C CYS A 2 -35.13 11.15 27.36
N GLY A 3 -35.39 11.10 26.06
CA GLY A 3 -35.48 9.88 25.26
C GLY A 3 -34.52 10.04 24.10
N ALA A 4 -33.36 9.39 24.19
CA ALA A 4 -32.24 9.54 23.28
C ALA A 4 -32.58 9.01 21.88
N ASP A 5 -32.66 9.93 20.91
CA ASP A 5 -32.62 9.68 19.48
C ASP A 5 -31.26 9.07 19.12
N ARG A 6 -31.18 7.73 19.11
CA ARG A 6 -30.03 7.00 18.58
C ARG A 6 -30.05 7.12 17.06
N ARG A 7 -29.52 8.23 16.56
CA ARG A 7 -29.10 8.33 15.16
C ARG A 7 -28.03 7.28 14.92
N ARG A 8 -28.41 6.21 14.20
CA ARG A 8 -27.44 5.40 13.46
C ARG A 8 -26.78 6.33 12.45
N SER A 9 -25.63 6.88 12.81
CA SER A 9 -24.70 7.44 11.84
C SER A 9 -24.30 6.29 10.93
N GLY A 10 -24.79 6.30 9.69
CA GLY A 10 -24.21 5.47 8.64
C GLY A 10 -22.76 5.92 8.50
N ARG A 11 -21.80 5.07 8.88
CA ARG A 11 -20.42 5.23 8.43
C ARG A 11 -20.49 5.42 6.90
N PRO A 12 -19.84 6.44 6.32
CA PRO A 12 -19.75 6.53 4.87
C PRO A 12 -19.20 5.20 4.38
N ARG A 13 -19.90 4.58 3.40
CA ARG A 13 -19.38 3.39 2.74
C ARG A 13 -18.04 3.80 2.16
N GLY A 14 -16.99 3.20 2.69
CA GLY A 14 -15.64 3.56 2.34
C GLY A 14 -15.41 3.43 0.83
N ARG A 15 -14.66 4.36 0.25
CA ARG A 15 -14.39 4.35 -1.19
C ARG A 15 -13.52 3.14 -1.55
N GLU A 16 -13.94 2.35 -2.52
CA GLU A 16 -13.11 1.29 -3.09
C GLU A 16 -11.89 1.85 -3.83
N VAL A 17 -10.78 1.09 -3.82
CA VAL A 17 -9.55 1.43 -4.54
C VAL A 17 -9.77 1.31 -6.05
N ASP A 18 -9.58 2.40 -6.78
CA ASP A 18 -9.76 2.45 -8.24
C ASP A 18 -8.43 2.47 -9.02
N GLU A 19 -8.51 2.48 -10.35
CA GLU A 19 -7.33 2.49 -11.24
C GLU A 19 -6.42 3.71 -11.05
N ARG A 20 -6.95 4.84 -10.58
CA ARG A 20 -6.15 6.03 -10.27
C ARG A 20 -5.40 5.83 -8.96
N ASP A 21 -6.08 5.25 -7.98
CA ASP A 21 -5.46 4.92 -6.69
C ASP A 21 -4.30 3.91 -6.90
N LEU A 22 -4.47 2.94 -7.81
CA LEU A 22 -3.40 2.03 -8.23
C LEU A 22 -2.20 2.76 -8.86
N ARG A 23 -2.42 3.77 -9.70
CA ARG A 23 -1.31 4.58 -10.27
C ARG A 23 -0.54 5.34 -9.20
N THR A 24 -1.23 5.86 -8.18
CA THR A 24 -0.55 6.52 -7.06
C THR A 24 0.27 5.53 -6.25
N LEU A 25 -0.24 4.32 -6.01
CA LEU A 25 0.53 3.25 -5.36
C LEU A 25 1.80 2.88 -6.16
N VAL A 26 1.71 2.77 -7.49
CA VAL A 26 2.89 2.57 -8.35
C VAL A 26 3.88 3.73 -8.20
N ALA A 27 3.42 4.97 -8.27
CA ALA A 27 4.27 6.14 -8.18
C ALA A 27 5.00 6.24 -6.82
N VAL A 28 4.37 5.81 -5.72
CA VAL A 28 5.02 5.72 -4.40
C VAL A 28 6.04 4.58 -4.39
N ALA A 29 5.71 3.43 -4.97
CA ALA A 29 6.62 2.28 -5.04
C ALA A 29 7.92 2.59 -5.79
N GLU A 30 7.85 3.37 -6.87
CA GLU A 30 9.02 3.82 -7.64
C GLU A 30 10.02 4.65 -6.82
N VAL A 31 9.55 5.32 -5.77
CA VAL A 31 10.37 6.17 -4.89
C VAL A 31 10.85 5.41 -3.66
N VAL A 32 9.98 4.58 -3.08
CA VAL A 32 10.24 3.93 -1.79
C VAL A 32 11.07 2.64 -1.94
N TYR A 33 11.02 1.97 -3.09
CA TYR A 33 11.84 0.78 -3.28
C TYR A 33 13.31 1.11 -3.58
N PRO A 34 14.27 0.34 -3.03
CA PRO A 34 15.69 0.53 -3.32
C PRO A 34 15.98 0.42 -4.82
N SER A 35 16.87 1.29 -5.32
CA SER A 35 17.40 1.22 -6.68
C SER A 35 18.13 -0.11 -6.90
N GLY A 36 17.54 -0.99 -7.70
CA GLY A 36 17.96 -2.39 -7.87
C GLY A 36 16.78 -3.36 -7.89
N VAL A 37 15.68 -2.96 -7.27
CA VAL A 37 14.37 -3.52 -7.57
C VAL A 37 13.89 -2.83 -8.85
N GLU A 38 13.75 -3.53 -9.97
CA GLU A 38 13.01 -2.96 -11.10
C GLU A 38 11.58 -2.71 -10.60
N GLY A 39 11.27 -1.45 -10.24
CA GLY A 39 9.94 -1.02 -9.79
C GLY A 39 8.84 -1.38 -10.79
N GLY A 40 9.21 -1.68 -12.04
CA GLY A 40 8.33 -2.21 -13.09
C GLY A 40 8.01 -3.72 -13.01
N ARG A 41 8.81 -4.55 -12.31
CA ARG A 41 8.54 -6.00 -12.12
C ARG A 41 7.87 -6.32 -10.80
N VAL A 42 8.05 -5.47 -9.80
CA VAL A 42 7.06 -5.32 -8.72
C VAL A 42 5.97 -4.39 -9.24
N ARG A 43 5.40 -4.72 -10.42
CA ARG A 43 4.07 -4.25 -10.75
C ARG A 43 3.26 -4.53 -9.50
N PRO A 44 2.53 -3.55 -8.96
CA PRO A 44 1.64 -3.82 -7.87
C PRO A 44 0.62 -4.82 -8.39
N HIS A 45 0.92 -6.09 -8.19
CA HIS A 45 -0.01 -7.04 -7.66
C HIS A 45 -0.28 -6.53 -6.24
N VAL A 46 -0.76 -5.26 -6.12
CA VAL A 46 -1.47 -4.80 -4.93
C VAL A 46 -2.46 -5.91 -4.76
N HIS A 47 -2.37 -6.58 -3.62
CA HIS A 47 -3.14 -7.77 -3.38
C HIS A 47 -4.60 -7.36 -3.46
N ARG A 48 -5.19 -7.49 -4.65
CA ARG A 48 -6.63 -7.53 -4.84
C ARG A 48 -7.19 -8.51 -3.81
N GLY A 49 -6.51 -9.63 -3.57
CA GLY A 49 -6.86 -10.55 -2.48
C GLY A 49 -7.02 -9.94 -1.08
N ARG A 50 -6.27 -8.92 -0.67
CA ARG A 50 -6.42 -8.27 0.64
C ARG A 50 -7.37 -7.08 0.60
N LEU A 51 -7.28 -6.25 -0.44
CA LEU A 51 -8.19 -5.12 -0.63
C LEU A 51 -9.63 -5.56 -0.92
N ASP A 52 -9.81 -6.66 -1.65
CA ASP A 52 -11.10 -7.27 -1.95
C ASP A 52 -11.65 -8.07 -0.75
N ALA A 53 -10.80 -8.45 0.21
CA ALA A 53 -11.22 -9.19 1.41
C ALA A 53 -11.59 -8.29 2.60
N ASP A 54 -11.12 -7.03 2.62
CA ASP A 54 -11.35 -6.08 3.71
C ASP A 54 -11.71 -4.69 3.14
N GLU A 55 -13.02 -4.44 3.02
CA GLU A 55 -13.57 -3.19 2.51
C GLU A 55 -13.21 -1.97 3.38
N GLU A 56 -13.08 -2.13 4.70
CA GLU A 56 -12.71 -1.02 5.60
C GLU A 56 -11.25 -0.65 5.41
N TYR A 57 -10.38 -1.64 5.23
CA TYR A 57 -8.98 -1.40 4.93
C TYR A 57 -8.81 -0.77 3.54
N ALA A 58 -9.51 -1.26 2.51
CA ALA A 58 -9.49 -0.67 1.17
C ALA A 58 -9.92 0.79 1.16
N ALA A 59 -10.94 1.13 1.95
CA ALA A 59 -11.36 2.50 2.16
C ALA A 59 -10.28 3.37 2.81
N GLY A 60 -9.59 2.83 3.81
CA GLY A 60 -8.46 3.49 4.45
C GLY A 60 -7.34 3.82 3.46
N VAL A 61 -7.05 2.90 2.53
CA VAL A 61 -6.10 3.09 1.42
C VAL A 61 -6.54 4.21 0.49
N ALA A 62 -7.78 4.16 -0.01
CA ALA A 62 -8.30 5.18 -0.92
C ALA A 62 -8.28 6.59 -0.28
N GLU A 63 -8.69 6.70 0.98
CA GLU A 63 -8.67 7.95 1.74
C GLU A 63 -7.24 8.47 2.02
N ALA A 64 -6.27 7.57 2.24
CA ALA A 64 -4.88 7.98 2.42
C ALA A 64 -4.27 8.49 1.11
N ILE A 65 -4.58 7.83 -0.01
CA ILE A 65 -4.18 8.27 -1.36
C ILE A 65 -4.80 9.62 -1.71
N ALA A 66 -6.10 9.82 -1.44
CA ALA A 66 -6.75 11.09 -1.65
C ALA A 66 -6.08 12.22 -0.85
N GLY A 67 -5.73 11.95 0.42
CA GLY A 67 -5.00 12.89 1.26
C GLY A 67 -3.60 13.25 0.73
N LEU A 68 -2.88 12.28 0.16
CA LEU A 68 -1.58 12.52 -0.50
C LEU A 68 -1.74 13.33 -1.78
N ASP A 69 -2.74 13.00 -2.60
CA ASP A 69 -3.05 13.71 -3.84
C ASP A 69 -3.43 15.17 -3.59
N ASP A 70 -4.22 15.44 -2.54
CA ASP A 70 -4.61 16.80 -2.16
C ASP A 70 -3.40 17.60 -1.65
N TYR A 71 -2.52 16.98 -0.87
CA TYR A 71 -1.25 17.59 -0.47
C TYR A 71 -0.38 17.93 -1.69
N ALA A 72 -0.16 16.94 -2.57
CA ALA A 72 0.62 17.11 -3.80
C ALA A 72 0.09 18.26 -4.66
N ARG A 73 -1.22 18.32 -4.89
CA ARG A 73 -1.84 19.41 -5.66
C ARG A 73 -1.63 20.76 -4.99
N SER A 74 -1.77 20.83 -3.66
CA SER A 74 -1.62 22.10 -2.94
C SER A 74 -0.19 22.65 -2.94
N VAL A 75 0.82 21.78 -2.96
CA VAL A 75 2.23 22.18 -2.81
C VAL A 75 2.97 22.19 -4.14
N PHE A 76 2.73 21.18 -4.99
CA PHE A 76 3.44 20.94 -6.25
C PHE A 76 2.58 21.19 -7.50
N GLY A 77 1.28 21.47 -7.33
CA GLY A 77 0.39 21.88 -8.43
C GLY A 77 -0.25 20.73 -9.22
N ASP A 78 0.10 19.47 -8.96
CA ASP A 78 -0.53 18.30 -9.59
C ASP A 78 -0.69 17.13 -8.60
N ARG A 79 -1.39 16.09 -9.03
CA ARG A 79 -1.55 14.82 -8.30
C ARG A 79 -0.20 14.15 -8.14
N TYR A 80 -0.07 13.38 -7.06
CA TYR A 80 1.20 12.74 -6.73
C TYR A 80 1.72 11.86 -7.88
N ALA A 81 0.84 11.08 -8.51
CA ALA A 81 1.21 10.22 -9.64
C ALA A 81 1.59 10.97 -10.93
N ALA A 82 1.29 12.26 -11.04
CA ALA A 82 1.61 13.11 -12.19
C ALA A 82 2.92 13.89 -12.00
N LEU A 83 3.40 14.02 -10.76
CA LEU A 83 4.67 14.63 -10.43
C LEU A 83 5.85 13.83 -11.01
N ASP A 84 6.98 14.49 -11.19
CA ASP A 84 8.24 13.81 -11.51
C ASP A 84 8.82 13.09 -10.28
N ALA A 85 9.88 12.31 -10.48
CA ALA A 85 10.44 11.49 -9.41
C ALA A 85 11.03 12.30 -8.25
N ALA A 86 11.58 13.50 -8.53
CA ALA A 86 12.18 14.34 -7.50
C ALA A 86 11.10 14.96 -6.61
N ASP A 87 10.05 15.52 -7.24
CA ASP A 87 8.91 16.10 -6.53
C ASP A 87 8.12 15.06 -5.72
N ARG A 88 8.00 13.83 -6.24
CA ARG A 88 7.40 12.72 -5.48
C ARG A 88 8.18 12.39 -4.21
N LEU A 89 9.50 12.28 -4.32
CA LEU A 89 10.37 12.04 -3.17
C LEU A 89 10.26 13.19 -2.16
N GLU A 90 10.35 14.43 -2.63
CA GLU A 90 10.22 15.61 -1.78
C GLU A 90 8.86 15.65 -1.07
N ALA A 91 7.77 15.32 -1.75
CA ALA A 91 6.44 15.27 -1.14
C ALA A 91 6.35 14.26 0.02
N LEU A 92 6.97 13.09 -0.10
CA LEU A 92 7.02 12.10 0.98
C LEU A 92 7.92 12.53 2.13
N ASP A 93 9.05 13.17 1.82
CA ASP A 93 10.01 13.67 2.81
C ASP A 93 9.45 14.84 3.62
N VAL A 94 8.79 15.80 2.98
CA VAL A 94 8.15 16.93 3.67
C VAL A 94 7.02 16.45 4.58
N LEU A 95 6.26 15.44 4.15
CA LEU A 95 5.28 14.77 5.01
C LEU A 95 5.93 13.89 6.09
N SER A 96 7.25 13.67 6.05
CA SER A 96 7.98 12.81 7.00
C SER A 96 7.45 11.37 7.03
N VAL A 97 6.91 10.89 5.91
CA VAL A 97 6.26 9.56 5.82
C VAL A 97 7.20 8.43 6.21
N GLY A 98 8.50 8.57 5.93
CA GLY A 98 9.51 7.57 6.26
C GLY A 98 9.82 7.42 7.75
N VAL A 99 9.48 8.41 8.58
CA VAL A 99 9.89 8.47 10.00
C VAL A 99 8.75 8.50 11.00
N VAL A 100 7.53 8.87 10.57
CA VAL A 100 6.37 8.88 11.47
C VAL A 100 5.88 7.47 11.81
N ASP A 101 5.34 7.31 13.02
CA ASP A 101 4.70 6.06 13.43
C ASP A 101 3.39 5.85 12.64
N PRO A 102 3.15 4.65 12.07
CA PRO A 102 1.91 4.36 11.34
C PRO A 102 0.70 4.38 12.27
N ASP A 103 -0.30 5.19 11.92
CA ASP A 103 -1.56 5.30 12.67
C ASP A 103 -2.73 5.46 11.68
N PRO A 104 -3.68 4.51 11.62
CA PRO A 104 -4.82 4.57 10.71
C PRO A 104 -5.79 5.72 11.02
N GLU A 105 -5.83 6.19 12.27
CA GLU A 105 -6.68 7.29 12.75
C GLU A 105 -5.88 8.60 12.94
N GLY A 106 -4.59 8.57 12.62
CA GLY A 106 -3.65 9.67 12.84
C GLY A 106 -3.66 10.74 11.76
N THR A 107 -2.57 11.53 11.76
CA THR A 107 -2.33 12.58 10.76
C THR A 107 -2.20 12.02 9.35
N ARG A 108 -2.31 12.88 8.33
CA ARG A 108 -2.10 12.51 6.92
C ARG A 108 -0.83 11.69 6.72
N ALA A 109 0.29 12.14 7.29
CA ALA A 109 1.57 11.44 7.19
C ALA A 109 1.50 10.02 7.77
N GLN A 110 0.94 9.88 8.96
CA GLN A 110 0.79 8.59 9.64
C GLN A 110 -0.14 7.65 8.89
N ARG A 111 -1.23 8.17 8.31
CA ARG A 111 -2.15 7.40 7.47
C ARG A 111 -1.52 6.97 6.16
N VAL A 112 -0.73 7.82 5.51
CA VAL A 112 0.03 7.45 4.30
C VAL A 112 1.07 6.38 4.64
N ARG A 113 1.77 6.51 5.77
CA ARG A 113 2.70 5.48 6.25
C ARG A 113 1.98 4.15 6.51
N HIS A 114 0.84 4.18 7.19
CA HIS A 114 0.05 2.99 7.53
C HIS A 114 -0.57 2.31 6.30
N TYR A 115 -1.30 3.04 5.47
CA TYR A 115 -2.12 2.45 4.40
C TYR A 115 -1.42 2.35 3.05
N VAL A 116 -0.46 3.23 2.75
CA VAL A 116 0.19 3.26 1.43
C VAL A 116 1.54 2.58 1.52
N VAL A 117 2.43 3.07 2.37
CA VAL A 117 3.80 2.54 2.43
C VAL A 117 3.83 1.13 2.99
N ASN A 118 3.14 0.85 4.11
CA ASN A 118 3.13 -0.50 4.65
C ASN A 118 2.38 -1.50 3.75
N GLU A 119 1.37 -1.05 3.00
CA GLU A 119 0.71 -1.92 2.00
C GLU A 119 1.68 -2.29 0.88
N LEU A 120 2.49 -1.35 0.41
CA LEU A 120 3.55 -1.63 -0.56
C LEU A 120 4.60 -2.57 0.03
N LEU A 121 5.06 -2.34 1.26
CA LEU A 121 5.99 -3.26 1.93
C LEU A 121 5.39 -4.67 2.08
N TYR A 122 4.12 -4.77 2.46
CA TYR A 122 3.40 -6.04 2.53
C TYR A 122 3.38 -6.72 1.16
N ALA A 123 2.98 -6.00 0.11
CA ALA A 123 2.96 -6.52 -1.26
C ALA A 123 4.35 -6.96 -1.73
N PHE A 124 5.41 -6.24 -1.36
CA PHE A 124 6.80 -6.63 -1.64
C PHE A 124 7.12 -7.97 -1.01
N TYR A 125 7.01 -8.09 0.32
CA TYR A 125 7.42 -9.30 1.05
C TYR A 125 6.58 -10.52 0.73
N THR A 126 5.32 -10.33 0.33
CA THR A 126 4.41 -11.42 -0.04
C THR A 126 4.44 -11.74 -1.52
N SER A 127 5.11 -10.94 -2.34
CA SER A 127 5.34 -11.26 -3.75
C SER A 127 6.50 -12.25 -3.90
N PRO A 128 6.44 -13.21 -4.85
CA PRO A 128 7.57 -14.10 -5.12
C PRO A 128 8.87 -13.36 -5.43
N THR A 129 8.78 -12.22 -6.14
CA THR A 129 9.93 -11.37 -6.48
C THR A 129 10.53 -10.70 -5.25
N GLY A 130 9.71 -10.09 -4.38
CA GLY A 130 10.21 -9.42 -3.19
C GLY A 130 10.67 -10.39 -2.10
N ALA A 131 10.08 -11.58 -1.98
CA ALA A 131 10.57 -12.63 -1.10
C ALA A 131 11.98 -13.11 -1.48
N SER A 132 12.28 -13.27 -2.78
CA SER A 132 13.62 -13.61 -3.26
C SER A 132 14.63 -12.48 -3.04
N LEU A 133 14.26 -11.23 -3.32
CA LEU A 133 15.12 -10.07 -3.08
C LEU A 133 15.37 -9.79 -1.59
N ALA A 134 14.42 -10.14 -0.72
CA ALA A 134 14.55 -10.03 0.73
C ALA A 134 15.29 -11.21 1.39
N GLY A 135 15.68 -12.24 0.62
CA GLY A 135 16.28 -13.46 1.16
C GLY A 135 15.33 -14.27 2.05
N LEU A 136 14.01 -14.09 1.89
CA LEU A 136 12.95 -14.78 2.64
C LEU A 136 12.42 -16.01 1.88
N GLU A 137 13.18 -16.53 0.92
CA GLU A 137 12.85 -17.78 0.25
C GLU A 137 12.80 -18.92 1.29
N ASN A 138 11.69 -19.65 1.32
CA ASN A 138 11.63 -20.88 2.07
C ASN A 138 12.68 -21.85 1.51
N PRO A 139 13.65 -22.31 2.33
CA PRO A 139 14.67 -23.22 1.85
C PRO A 139 14.02 -24.50 1.29
N PRO A 140 14.63 -25.13 0.28
CA PRO A 140 14.15 -26.40 -0.23
C PRO A 140 14.02 -27.42 0.91
N GLY A 141 12.81 -27.94 1.12
CA GLY A 141 12.48 -28.88 2.20
C GLY A 141 11.54 -28.34 3.29
N TYR A 142 11.22 -27.04 3.30
CA TYR A 142 10.22 -26.46 4.21
C TYR A 142 8.83 -26.38 3.55
N PRO A 143 7.73 -26.66 4.28
CA PRO A 143 6.37 -26.57 3.74
C PRO A 143 6.08 -25.14 3.25
N GLY A 144 5.80 -24.98 1.95
CA GLY A 144 5.48 -23.68 1.32
C GLY A 144 6.38 -23.25 0.15
N GLY A 145 7.41 -24.01 -0.21
CA GLY A 145 8.20 -23.76 -1.43
C GLY A 145 7.41 -24.07 -2.70
N THR A 146 7.34 -23.12 -3.64
CA THR A 146 6.54 -23.18 -4.89
C THR A 146 6.99 -24.24 -5.91
N ARG A 147 7.91 -25.14 -5.55
CA ARG A 147 8.43 -26.19 -6.46
C ARG A 147 8.44 -27.62 -5.91
N SER A 148 8.01 -27.88 -4.68
CA SER A 148 8.31 -29.18 -4.04
C SER A 148 7.12 -30.05 -3.64
N TYR A 149 5.93 -29.83 -4.22
CA TYR A 149 4.84 -30.80 -4.13
C TYR A 149 4.35 -31.15 -5.53
N ARG A 150 5.16 -31.91 -6.27
CA ARG A 150 4.65 -32.59 -7.48
C ARG A 150 5.05 -34.05 -7.62
N GLU A 151 5.80 -34.60 -6.67
CA GLU A 151 6.05 -36.04 -6.62
C GLU A 151 5.68 -36.51 -5.22
N GLY A 152 4.55 -37.21 -5.12
CA GLY A 152 4.24 -38.01 -3.94
C GLY A 152 5.23 -39.18 -3.84
N PRO A 153 5.33 -39.85 -2.68
CA PRO A 153 6.15 -41.03 -2.54
C PRO A 153 5.51 -42.18 -3.32
N ASP A 154 5.85 -42.27 -4.61
CA ASP A 154 5.92 -43.49 -5.43
C ASP A 154 6.43 -43.10 -6.84
N ALA A 155 7.75 -43.15 -7.01
CA ALA A 155 8.45 -43.25 -8.30
C ALA A 155 9.58 -44.26 -8.17
#